data_AF-A0A3B9DP59-F1
#
_entry.id   AF-A0A3B9DP59-F1
#
_cell.length_a   1.000
_cell.length_b   1.000
_cell.length_c   1.000
_cell.angle_alpha   90.00
_cell.angle_beta   90.00
_cell.angle_gamma   90.00
#
_symmetry.space_group_name_H-M   'P 1'
#
loop_
_entity.id
_entity.type
_entity.pdbx_description
1 polymer ?
#
loop_
_entity_poly.entity_id
_entity_poly.type
_entity_poly.pdbx_seq_one_letter_code
_entity_poly.pdbx_strand_id
1 'polypeptide(L)'
;MIDLTPLDVRKKRGDFGKGLRGYDPQEVDTFLELVAERMEVLVQENVAFRGRVGELEETIVAQQGREQAIQDALVTAQELRQDVKKQAHREANLLEREAQGKIDLMIGESEKLLREHRAALQELERKRERFLKAFRSLLERELDTVKVEFGRPPLEDATLDLELGRRRGSIGEPEGEDEDRDEGQAEYDDVDQYEGENDHQDDGQDPAPRATGSDAQAVSSEEDEGDRRPPEGEGDDSLWLSSIMSDPKDEDAE
;
A
#
# COMPACT_ATOMS: atom_id res chain seq x y z
N MET A 1 41.90 44.77 55.42
CA MET A 1 42.46 45.97 54.76
C MET A 1 41.55 47.12 55.18
N ILE A 2 42.07 48.27 55.60
CA ILE A 2 41.20 49.39 55.99
C ILE A 2 40.61 49.95 54.70
N ASP A 3 39.33 49.68 54.46
CA ASP A 3 38.60 50.19 53.29
C ASP A 3 38.31 51.67 53.53
N LEU A 4 39.19 52.52 53.02
CA LEU A 4 39.06 53.96 53.12
C LEU A 4 38.08 54.42 52.03
N THR A 5 36.96 55.03 52.41
CA THR A 5 36.03 55.60 51.43
C THR A 5 36.46 57.02 51.04
N PRO A 6 36.03 57.53 49.86
CA PRO A 6 36.25 58.93 49.49
C PRO A 6 35.74 59.92 50.57
N LEU A 7 34.63 59.55 51.24
CA LEU A 7 34.07 60.32 52.36
C LEU A 7 34.96 60.29 53.59
N ASP A 8 35.63 59.17 53.88
CA ASP A 8 36.55 59.07 55.02
C ASP A 8 37.81 59.92 54.80
N VAL A 9 38.28 59.99 53.54
CA VAL A 9 39.39 60.89 53.15
C VAL A 9 39.00 62.35 53.33
N ARG A 10 37.81 62.75 52.86
CA ARG A 10 37.29 64.12 53.06
C ARG A 10 37.10 64.47 54.53
N LYS A 11 36.59 63.54 55.35
CA LYS A 11 36.43 63.75 56.79
C LYS A 11 37.74 63.92 57.52
N LYS A 12 38.86 63.45 56.95
CA LYS A 12 40.18 63.56 57.59
C LYS A 12 40.90 64.87 57.32
N ARG A 13 40.41 65.66 56.37
CA ARG A 13 40.80 67.05 56.15
C ARG A 13 40.64 67.87 57.44
N GLY A 14 41.69 68.59 57.85
CA GLY A 14 41.68 69.41 59.08
C GLY A 14 41.76 68.66 60.43
N ASP A 15 41.70 67.32 60.42
CA ASP A 15 41.63 66.46 61.61
C ASP A 15 43.01 65.91 62.05
N PHE A 16 44.08 66.35 61.38
CA PHE A 16 45.45 65.93 61.66
C PHE A 16 46.05 66.68 62.85
N GLY A 17 46.71 65.95 63.75
CA GLY A 17 47.43 66.53 64.89
C GLY A 17 48.60 67.41 64.42
N LYS A 18 48.78 68.57 65.07
CA LYS A 18 49.88 69.50 64.74
C LYS A 18 51.15 69.10 65.48
N GLY A 19 52.25 68.90 64.75
CA GLY A 19 53.58 68.60 65.29
C GLY A 19 54.61 69.68 64.95
N LEU A 20 55.65 69.83 65.78
CA LEU A 20 56.77 70.75 65.53
C LEU A 20 57.61 70.19 64.35
N ARG A 21 57.37 70.68 63.12
CA ARG A 21 57.85 70.17 61.79
C ARG A 21 56.88 69.23 61.04
N GLY A 22 55.59 69.55 60.99
CA GLY A 22 54.62 68.89 60.10
C GLY A 22 54.61 69.45 58.67
N TYR A 23 53.90 68.75 57.77
CA TYR A 23 53.55 69.24 56.43
C TYR A 23 52.63 70.48 56.51
N ASP A 24 52.60 71.29 55.44
CA ASP A 24 51.67 72.43 55.35
C ASP A 24 50.22 71.91 55.31
N PRO A 25 49.38 72.28 56.30
CA PRO A 25 47.98 71.85 56.33
C PRO A 25 47.19 72.21 55.07
N GLN A 26 47.46 73.35 54.43
CA GLN A 26 46.73 73.80 53.24
C GLN A 26 47.04 72.94 52.01
N GLU A 27 48.31 72.58 51.83
CA GLU A 27 48.77 71.73 50.73
C GLU A 27 48.26 70.30 50.90
N VAL A 28 48.32 69.78 52.14
CA VAL A 28 47.78 68.44 52.49
C VAL A 28 46.26 68.40 52.26
N ASP A 29 45.51 69.41 52.72
CA ASP A 29 44.07 69.48 52.52
C ASP A 29 43.69 69.51 51.03
N THR A 30 44.45 70.24 50.21
CA THR A 30 44.23 70.29 48.75
C THR A 30 44.52 68.94 48.09
N PHE A 31 45.59 68.27 48.50
CA PHE A 31 45.91 66.93 48.01
C PHE A 31 44.85 65.90 48.42
N LEU A 32 44.34 65.96 49.65
CA LEU A 32 43.28 65.07 50.13
C LEU A 32 41.97 65.26 49.35
N GLU A 33 41.64 66.49 48.95
CA GLU A 33 40.48 66.76 48.09
C GLU A 33 40.64 66.10 46.71
N LEU A 34 41.81 66.25 46.08
CA LEU A 34 42.13 65.61 44.80
C LEU A 34 42.13 64.08 44.89
N VAL A 35 42.68 63.53 45.98
CA VAL A 35 42.67 62.08 46.24
C VAL A 35 41.24 61.59 46.43
N ALA A 36 40.41 62.30 47.21
CA ALA A 36 39.01 61.92 47.40
C ALA A 36 38.23 61.95 46.08
N GLU A 37 38.40 62.98 45.25
CA GLU A 37 37.75 63.08 43.94
C GLU A 37 38.19 61.93 43.01
N ARG A 38 39.49 61.63 42.95
CA ARG A 38 39.98 60.52 42.11
C ARG A 38 39.50 59.17 42.62
N MET A 39 39.43 58.97 43.94
CA MET A 39 38.87 57.76 44.54
C MET A 39 37.37 57.62 44.23
N GLU A 40 36.61 58.72 44.25
CA GLU A 40 35.19 58.72 43.90
C GLU A 40 34.96 58.26 42.45
N VAL A 41 35.76 58.76 41.50
CA VAL A 41 35.74 58.30 40.10
C VAL A 41 36.07 56.81 40.00
N LEU A 42 37.13 56.36 40.66
CA LEU A 42 37.52 54.94 40.64
C LEU A 42 36.43 54.03 41.23
N VAL A 43 35.75 54.46 42.29
CA VAL A 43 34.63 53.71 42.88
C VAL A 43 33.46 53.63 41.89
N GLN A 44 33.10 54.73 41.24
CA GLN A 44 32.04 54.74 40.22
C GLN A 44 32.37 53.82 39.04
N GLU A 45 33.59 53.92 38.51
CA GLU A 45 34.08 53.04 37.44
C GLU A 45 34.06 51.57 37.88
N ASN A 46 34.48 51.27 39.11
CA ASN A 46 34.49 49.91 39.63
C ASN A 46 33.07 49.33 39.75
N VAL A 47 32.11 50.12 40.22
CA VAL A 47 30.70 49.73 40.28
C VAL A 47 30.16 49.48 38.86
N ALA A 48 30.44 50.37 37.91
CA ALA A 48 30.02 50.21 36.52
C ALA A 48 30.63 48.96 35.86
N PHE A 49 31.93 48.69 36.08
CA PHE A 49 32.58 47.49 35.58
C PHE A 49 32.04 46.22 36.21
N ARG A 50 31.80 46.20 37.53
CA ARG A 50 31.16 45.05 38.21
C ARG A 50 29.76 44.78 37.66
N GLY A 51 28.97 45.81 37.38
CA GLY A 51 27.67 45.67 36.72
C GLY A 51 27.78 44.99 35.35
N ARG A 52 28.68 45.50 34.49
CA ARG A 52 28.93 44.90 33.16
C ARG A 52 29.42 43.46 33.24
N VAL A 53 30.28 43.14 34.20
CA VAL A 53 30.75 41.76 34.41
C VAL A 53 29.57 40.86 34.76
N GLY A 54 28.68 41.29 35.65
CA GLY A 54 27.47 40.52 35.98
C GLY A 54 26.55 40.29 34.77
N GLU A 55 26.31 41.32 33.96
CA GLU A 55 25.51 41.20 32.73
C GLU A 55 26.13 40.23 31.70
N LEU A 56 27.47 40.28 31.55
CA LEU A 56 28.20 39.37 30.67
C LEU A 56 28.18 37.93 31.20
N GLU A 57 28.33 37.74 32.51
CA GLU A 57 28.23 36.43 33.15
C GLU A 57 26.84 35.81 32.95
N GLU A 58 25.76 36.58 33.14
CA GLU A 58 24.40 36.12 32.87
C GLU A 58 24.20 35.74 31.39
N THR A 59 24.73 36.56 30.48
CA THR A 59 24.69 36.28 29.04
C THR A 59 25.44 34.99 28.71
N ILE A 60 26.62 34.77 29.29
CA ILE A 60 27.40 33.55 29.08
C ILE A 60 26.63 32.32 29.54
N VAL A 61 26.02 32.37 30.73
CA VAL A 61 25.20 31.26 31.25
C VAL A 61 24.02 30.97 30.32
N ALA A 62 23.33 32.01 29.84
CA ALA A 62 22.23 31.85 28.90
C ALA A 62 22.69 31.23 27.56
N GLN A 63 23.84 31.64 27.04
CA GLN A 63 24.41 31.09 25.80
C GLN A 63 24.88 29.64 25.98
N GLN A 64 25.52 29.30 27.09
CA GLN A 64 25.91 27.93 27.42
C GLN A 64 24.69 27.01 27.52
N GLY A 65 23.61 27.46 28.16
CA GLY A 65 22.36 26.71 28.21
C GLY A 65 21.73 26.47 26.82
N ARG A 66 21.79 27.48 25.93
CA ARG A 66 21.36 27.32 24.53
C ARG A 66 22.23 26.35 23.76
N GLU A 67 23.55 26.43 23.92
CA GLU A 67 24.49 25.53 23.26
C GLU A 67 24.26 24.09 23.69
N GLN A 68 24.03 23.85 24.98
CA GLN A 68 23.69 22.53 25.50
C GLN A 68 22.37 22.01 24.91
N ALA A 69 21.32 22.84 24.87
CA ALA A 69 20.06 22.47 24.23
C ALA A 69 20.21 22.13 22.74
N ILE A 70 21.09 22.84 22.01
CA ILE A 70 21.41 22.53 20.61
C ILE A 70 22.16 21.21 20.49
N GLN A 71 23.12 20.94 21.36
CA GLN A 71 23.86 19.68 21.38
C GLN A 71 22.92 18.50 21.66
N ASP A 72 22.03 18.63 22.64
CA ASP A 72 21.01 17.62 22.97
C ASP A 72 20.08 17.39 21.79
N ALA A 73 19.56 18.48 21.18
CA ALA A 73 18.71 18.38 20.00
C ALA A 73 19.41 17.71 18.81
N LEU A 74 20.71 17.97 18.61
CA LEU A 74 21.50 17.33 17.56
C LEU A 74 21.65 15.83 17.79
N VAL A 75 21.91 15.41 19.04
CA VAL A 75 21.98 13.99 19.41
C VAL A 75 20.63 13.32 19.16
N THR A 76 19.53 13.91 19.65
CA THR A 76 18.19 13.38 19.41
C THR A 76 17.85 13.31 17.92
N ALA A 77 18.25 14.31 17.11
CA ALA A 77 18.05 14.29 15.67
C ALA A 77 18.87 13.18 14.98
N GLN A 78 20.08 12.89 15.47
CA GLN A 78 20.89 11.77 14.97
C GLN A 78 20.27 10.42 15.32
N GLU A 79 19.79 10.24 16.54
CA GLU A 79 19.09 9.03 16.98
C GLU A 79 17.81 8.81 16.17
N LEU A 80 16.98 9.84 16.01
CA LEU A 80 15.77 9.80 15.20
C LEU A 80 16.09 9.41 13.75
N ARG A 81 17.15 9.99 13.16
CA ARG A 81 17.58 9.62 11.80
C ARG A 81 17.97 8.14 11.71
N GLN A 82 18.68 7.62 12.70
CA GLN A 82 19.06 6.21 12.72
C GLN A 82 17.84 5.31 12.87
N ASP A 83 16.87 5.69 13.69
CA ASP A 83 15.66 4.91 13.92
C ASP A 83 14.74 4.91 12.72
N VAL A 84 14.56 6.07 12.05
CA VAL A 84 13.86 6.15 10.77
C VAL A 84 14.54 5.27 9.72
N LYS A 85 15.89 5.29 9.64
CA LYS A 85 16.62 4.42 8.72
C LYS A 85 16.36 2.94 9.02
N LYS A 86 16.45 2.52 10.29
CA LYS A 86 16.18 1.13 10.71
C LYS A 86 14.74 0.72 10.42
N GLN A 87 13.78 1.59 10.69
CA GLN A 87 12.37 1.34 10.41
C GLN A 87 12.12 1.17 8.91
N ALA A 88 12.61 2.11 8.08
CA ALA A 88 12.50 2.01 6.63
C ALA A 88 13.12 0.72 6.07
N HIS A 89 14.26 0.26 6.61
CA HIS A 89 14.85 -1.02 6.20
C HIS A 89 13.98 -2.22 6.61
N ARG A 90 13.39 -2.20 7.81
CA ARG A 90 12.47 -3.26 8.25
C ARG A 90 11.21 -3.31 7.39
N GLU A 91 10.62 -2.15 7.10
CA GLU A 91 9.44 -2.03 6.26
C GLU A 91 9.73 -2.47 4.83
N ALA A 92 10.87 -2.06 4.25
CA ALA A 92 11.29 -2.51 2.92
C ALA A 92 11.44 -4.03 2.85
N ASN A 93 12.10 -4.65 3.84
CA ASN A 93 12.27 -6.10 3.90
C ASN A 93 10.92 -6.83 4.07
N LEU A 94 9.99 -6.25 4.83
CA LEU A 94 8.66 -6.81 5.01
C LEU A 94 7.86 -6.73 3.71
N LEU A 95 7.88 -5.58 3.04
CA LEU A 95 7.24 -5.37 1.74
C LEU A 95 7.79 -6.33 0.68
N GLU A 96 9.10 -6.53 0.64
CA GLU A 96 9.74 -7.47 -0.28
C GLU A 96 9.24 -8.91 -0.04
N ARG A 97 9.16 -9.34 1.22
CA ARG A 97 8.63 -10.67 1.58
C ARG A 97 7.16 -10.82 1.22
N GLU A 98 6.34 -9.80 1.48
CA GLU A 98 4.92 -9.82 1.11
C GLU A 98 4.74 -9.85 -0.41
N ALA A 99 5.53 -9.09 -1.15
CA ALA A 99 5.51 -9.10 -2.60
C ALA A 99 5.92 -10.46 -3.16
N GLN A 100 6.99 -11.06 -2.64
CA GLN A 100 7.42 -12.42 -3.01
C GLN A 100 6.32 -13.44 -2.73
N GLY A 101 5.71 -13.41 -1.54
CA GLY A 101 4.61 -14.33 -1.19
C GLY A 101 3.38 -14.17 -2.10
N LYS A 102 3.04 -12.93 -2.50
CA LYS A 102 1.97 -12.68 -3.47
C LYS A 102 2.31 -13.22 -4.86
N ILE A 103 3.56 -13.02 -5.31
CA ILE A 103 4.04 -13.55 -6.60
C ILE A 103 3.95 -15.09 -6.61
N ASP A 104 4.42 -15.76 -5.55
CA ASP A 104 4.38 -17.21 -5.44
C ASP A 104 2.94 -17.74 -5.48
N LEU A 105 2.01 -17.06 -4.80
CA LEU A 105 0.60 -17.39 -4.83
C LEU A 105 0.00 -17.23 -6.24
N MET A 106 0.26 -16.10 -6.91
CA MET A 106 -0.19 -15.85 -8.28
C MET A 106 0.36 -16.88 -9.28
N ILE A 107 1.63 -17.28 -9.12
CA ILE A 107 2.24 -18.33 -9.93
C ILE A 107 1.54 -19.66 -9.67
N GLY A 108 1.34 -20.04 -8.40
CA GLY A 108 0.65 -21.28 -8.04
C GLY A 108 -0.78 -21.37 -8.60
N GLU A 109 -1.54 -20.28 -8.53
CA GLU A 109 -2.87 -20.16 -9.13
C GLU A 109 -2.82 -20.28 -10.65
N SER A 110 -1.89 -19.58 -11.30
CA SER A 110 -1.70 -19.63 -12.75
C SER A 110 -1.34 -21.03 -13.24
N GLU A 111 -0.45 -21.73 -12.51
CA GLU A 111 -0.09 -23.11 -12.82
C GLU A 111 -1.27 -24.08 -12.65
N LYS A 112 -2.09 -23.88 -11.62
CA LYS A 112 -3.32 -24.65 -11.42
C LYS A 112 -4.27 -24.46 -12.60
N LEU A 113 -4.53 -23.21 -12.99
CA LEU A 113 -5.39 -22.87 -14.11
C LEU A 113 -4.84 -23.47 -15.42
N LEU A 114 -3.52 -23.40 -15.65
CA LEU A 114 -2.87 -24.02 -16.81
C LEU A 114 -3.06 -25.54 -16.83
N ARG A 115 -2.99 -26.23 -15.68
CA ARG A 115 -3.26 -27.67 -15.58
C ARG A 115 -4.71 -27.99 -15.92
N GLU A 116 -5.65 -27.22 -15.37
CA GLU A 116 -7.09 -27.38 -15.64
C GLU A 116 -7.42 -27.17 -17.12
N HIS A 117 -6.89 -26.10 -17.74
CA HIS A 117 -7.07 -25.84 -19.17
C HIS A 117 -6.46 -26.93 -20.05
N ARG A 118 -5.26 -27.43 -19.71
CA ARG A 118 -4.66 -28.55 -20.44
C ARG A 118 -5.50 -29.82 -20.34
N ALA A 119 -6.04 -30.13 -19.17
CA ALA A 119 -6.94 -31.27 -18.99
C ALA A 119 -8.23 -31.10 -19.81
N ALA A 120 -8.83 -29.90 -19.80
CA ALA A 120 -10.01 -29.58 -20.58
C ALA A 120 -9.77 -29.71 -22.09
N LEU A 121 -8.62 -29.24 -22.60
CA LEU A 121 -8.22 -29.39 -24.00
C LEU A 121 -8.08 -30.85 -24.39
N GLN A 122 -7.41 -31.67 -23.56
CA GLN A 122 -7.29 -33.11 -23.82
C GLN A 122 -8.65 -33.80 -23.86
N GLU A 123 -9.57 -33.44 -22.95
CA GLU A 123 -10.91 -34.00 -22.98
C GLU A 123 -11.71 -33.58 -24.21
N LEU A 124 -11.54 -32.32 -24.66
CA LEU A 124 -12.16 -31.84 -25.89
C LEU A 124 -11.62 -32.57 -27.12
N GLU A 125 -10.31 -32.83 -27.18
CA GLU A 125 -9.69 -33.63 -28.23
C GLU A 125 -10.23 -35.07 -28.25
N ARG A 126 -10.37 -35.71 -27.08
CA ARG A 126 -11.00 -37.04 -26.96
C ARG A 126 -12.46 -37.03 -27.42
N LYS A 127 -13.24 -36.01 -27.03
CA LYS A 127 -14.63 -35.83 -27.50
C LYS A 127 -14.69 -35.68 -29.01
N ARG A 128 -13.81 -34.86 -29.60
CA ARG A 128 -13.69 -34.68 -31.05
C ARG A 128 -13.37 -36.01 -31.75
N GLU A 129 -12.42 -36.77 -31.24
CA GLU A 129 -12.04 -38.05 -31.85
C GLU A 129 -13.19 -39.08 -31.78
N ARG A 130 -13.88 -39.17 -30.64
CA ARG A 130 -15.08 -40.01 -30.50
C ARG A 130 -16.17 -39.61 -31.47
N PHE A 131 -16.44 -38.31 -31.61
CA PHE A 131 -17.42 -37.79 -32.56
C PHE A 131 -17.06 -38.14 -34.01
N LEU A 132 -15.81 -37.94 -34.42
CA LEU A 132 -15.36 -38.27 -35.77
C LEU A 132 -15.48 -39.77 -36.08
N LYS A 133 -15.15 -40.64 -35.12
CA LYS A 133 -15.34 -42.09 -35.26
C LYS A 133 -16.81 -42.47 -35.38
N ALA A 134 -17.67 -41.92 -34.52
CA ALA A 134 -19.11 -42.16 -34.56
C ALA A 134 -19.74 -41.65 -35.87
N PHE A 135 -19.35 -40.46 -36.32
CA PHE A 135 -19.82 -39.86 -37.56
C PHE A 135 -19.40 -40.67 -38.78
N ARG A 136 -18.14 -41.15 -38.81
CA ARG A 136 -17.66 -42.06 -39.85
C ARG A 136 -18.49 -43.34 -39.90
N SER A 137 -18.72 -43.98 -38.76
CA SER A 137 -19.52 -45.20 -38.69
C SER A 137 -20.96 -44.98 -39.16
N LEU A 138 -21.57 -43.85 -38.81
CA LEU A 138 -22.90 -43.46 -39.30
C LEU A 138 -22.90 -43.33 -40.83
N LEU A 139 -21.94 -42.61 -41.40
CA LEU A 139 -21.84 -42.44 -42.85
C LEU A 139 -21.60 -43.77 -43.58
N GLU A 140 -20.77 -44.66 -43.03
CA GLU A 140 -20.54 -46.00 -43.57
C GLU A 140 -21.86 -46.80 -43.58
N ARG A 141 -22.65 -46.75 -42.51
CA ARG A 141 -23.98 -47.39 -42.41
C ARG A 141 -24.99 -46.84 -43.44
N GLU A 142 -25.08 -45.52 -43.57
CA GLU A 142 -25.97 -44.87 -44.54
C GLU A 142 -25.56 -45.22 -45.98
N LEU A 143 -24.26 -45.24 -46.26
CA LEU A 143 -23.73 -45.61 -47.57
C LEU A 143 -24.03 -47.07 -47.90
N ASP A 144 -23.95 -47.99 -46.92
CA ASP A 144 -24.37 -49.37 -47.11
C ASP A 144 -25.88 -49.50 -47.36
N THR A 145 -26.70 -48.70 -46.70
CA THR A 145 -28.15 -48.62 -46.97
C THR A 145 -28.42 -48.18 -48.40
N VAL A 146 -27.72 -47.14 -48.87
CA VAL A 146 -27.81 -46.65 -50.26
C VAL A 146 -27.39 -47.74 -51.26
N LYS A 147 -26.32 -48.50 -50.97
CA LYS A 147 -25.92 -49.63 -51.83
C LYS A 147 -27.01 -50.70 -51.92
N VAL A 148 -27.68 -51.01 -50.81
CA VAL A 148 -28.80 -51.98 -50.79
C VAL A 148 -29.97 -51.46 -51.65
N GLU A 149 -30.34 -50.18 -51.53
CA GLU A 149 -31.40 -49.58 -52.36
C GLU A 149 -31.04 -49.55 -53.85
N PHE A 150 -29.77 -49.29 -54.22
CA PHE A 150 -29.33 -49.41 -55.62
C PHE A 150 -29.39 -50.84 -56.17
N GLY A 151 -29.25 -51.85 -55.32
CA GLY A 151 -29.38 -53.26 -55.68
C GLY A 151 -30.83 -53.74 -55.79
N ARG A 152 -31.80 -52.89 -55.41
CA ARG A 152 -33.22 -53.20 -55.54
C ARG A 152 -33.57 -53.28 -57.04
N PRO A 153 -34.27 -54.34 -57.49
CA PRO A 153 -34.75 -54.40 -58.86
C PRO A 153 -35.66 -53.19 -59.13
N PRO A 154 -35.66 -52.64 -60.36
CA PRO A 154 -36.64 -51.64 -60.76
C PRO A 154 -38.04 -52.14 -60.41
N LEU A 155 -38.95 -51.24 -60.06
CA LEU A 155 -40.35 -51.60 -59.94
C LEU A 155 -40.79 -52.13 -61.33
N GLU A 156 -40.84 -53.47 -61.48
CA GLU A 156 -41.55 -54.09 -62.59
C GLU A 156 -42.99 -53.62 -62.48
N ASP A 157 -43.58 -53.25 -63.63
CA ASP A 157 -44.91 -52.64 -63.75
C ASP A 157 -45.92 -53.36 -62.85
N ALA A 158 -46.12 -52.80 -61.65
CA ALA A 158 -47.15 -53.26 -60.75
C ALA A 158 -48.46 -52.95 -61.46
N THR A 159 -49.06 -53.99 -62.05
CA THR A 159 -50.49 -53.97 -62.30
C THR A 159 -51.14 -53.79 -60.94
N LEU A 160 -51.55 -52.55 -60.65
CA LEU A 160 -52.29 -52.18 -59.46
C LEU A 160 -53.64 -52.89 -59.48
N ASP A 161 -53.66 -54.19 -59.16
CA ASP A 161 -54.90 -54.87 -58.80
C ASP A 161 -55.26 -54.47 -57.37
N LEU A 162 -55.87 -53.29 -57.27
CA LEU A 162 -56.66 -52.92 -56.10
C LEU A 162 -57.91 -53.81 -56.07
N GLU A 163 -57.80 -55.01 -55.49
CA GLU A 163 -58.97 -55.78 -55.06
C GLU A 163 -59.61 -55.15 -53.82
N LEU A 164 -60.33 -54.05 -54.05
CA LEU A 164 -61.33 -53.53 -53.12
C LEU A 164 -62.54 -54.47 -53.09
N GLY A 165 -62.44 -55.51 -52.25
CA GLY A 165 -63.56 -56.13 -51.56
C GLY A 165 -64.37 -57.20 -52.31
N ARG A 166 -64.20 -58.46 -51.87
CA ARG A 166 -65.34 -59.35 -51.55
C ARG A 166 -64.90 -60.61 -50.80
N ARG A 167 -65.12 -60.57 -49.48
CA ARG A 167 -65.85 -61.56 -48.68
C ARG A 167 -65.63 -63.07 -48.94
N ARG A 168 -65.35 -63.76 -47.82
CA ARG A 168 -66.12 -64.91 -47.26
C ARG A 168 -65.41 -66.28 -47.25
N GLY A 169 -64.74 -66.57 -46.13
CA GLY A 169 -65.12 -67.62 -45.17
C GLY A 169 -64.82 -69.10 -45.48
N SER A 170 -63.99 -69.70 -44.62
CA SER A 170 -64.09 -71.08 -44.07
C SER A 170 -62.88 -71.26 -43.13
N ILE A 171 -63.01 -71.11 -41.81
CA ILE A 171 -63.38 -72.16 -40.83
C ILE A 171 -62.71 -73.51 -41.14
N GLY A 172 -61.77 -73.87 -40.27
CA GLY A 172 -61.10 -75.16 -40.17
C GLY A 172 -60.13 -75.15 -38.99
N GLU A 173 -60.64 -75.48 -37.81
CA GLU A 173 -59.85 -75.86 -36.62
C GLU A 173 -59.07 -77.16 -36.89
N PRO A 174 -58.00 -77.39 -36.12
CA PRO A 174 -58.09 -78.48 -35.14
C PRO A 174 -57.52 -78.15 -33.75
N GLU A 175 -58.17 -78.70 -32.74
CA GLU A 175 -57.77 -78.81 -31.33
C GLU A 175 -56.87 -80.02 -31.05
N GLY A 176 -56.15 -79.98 -29.91
CA GLY A 176 -55.45 -81.08 -29.21
C GLY A 176 -53.96 -80.76 -28.94
N GLU A 177 -53.58 -80.15 -27.80
CA GLU A 177 -53.30 -80.75 -26.47
C GLU A 177 -52.16 -81.80 -26.55
N ASP A 178 -50.98 -81.65 -25.94
CA ASP A 178 -50.74 -81.61 -24.49
C ASP A 178 -49.39 -80.95 -24.07
N GLU A 179 -49.37 -80.65 -22.77
CA GLU A 179 -48.42 -79.94 -21.91
C GLU A 179 -46.99 -80.53 -21.79
N ASP A 180 -46.02 -79.67 -21.48
CA ASP A 180 -45.11 -79.86 -20.34
C ASP A 180 -44.22 -78.61 -20.11
N ARG A 181 -44.37 -77.99 -18.91
CA ARG A 181 -43.33 -77.42 -17.99
C ARG A 181 -42.28 -76.43 -18.56
N ASP A 182 -41.82 -75.39 -17.87
CA ASP A 182 -41.68 -75.07 -16.46
C ASP A 182 -41.38 -73.56 -16.35
N GLU A 183 -41.65 -73.00 -15.18
CA GLU A 183 -41.47 -71.59 -14.82
C GLU A 183 -39.98 -71.21 -14.69
N GLY A 184 -39.61 -69.99 -15.08
CA GLY A 184 -38.27 -69.45 -14.90
C GLY A 184 -38.26 -67.92 -14.94
N GLN A 185 -38.22 -67.32 -13.76
CA GLN A 185 -38.25 -65.89 -13.42
C GLN A 185 -37.10 -65.05 -14.00
N ALA A 186 -37.38 -63.76 -14.27
CA ALA A 186 -36.58 -62.58 -13.89
C ALA A 186 -37.21 -61.36 -14.61
N GLU A 187 -38.13 -60.63 -13.99
CA GLU A 187 -37.86 -59.54 -13.03
C GLU A 187 -37.27 -58.32 -13.75
N TYR A 188 -38.15 -57.35 -14.02
CA TYR A 188 -37.81 -56.02 -14.47
C TYR A 188 -37.43 -55.21 -13.22
N ASP A 189 -36.14 -55.02 -13.00
CA ASP A 189 -35.65 -54.16 -11.92
C ASP A 189 -35.52 -52.70 -12.40
N ASP A 190 -36.37 -51.91 -11.76
CA ASP A 190 -36.22 -50.56 -11.24
C ASP A 190 -35.67 -49.40 -12.08
N VAL A 191 -36.56 -48.42 -12.09
CA VAL A 191 -36.41 -47.00 -12.37
C VAL A 191 -35.88 -46.33 -11.11
N ASP A 192 -34.89 -45.42 -11.24
CA ASP A 192 -34.69 -44.19 -10.46
C ASP A 192 -33.22 -43.72 -10.57
N GLN A 193 -32.82 -42.45 -10.51
CA GLN A 193 -33.48 -41.21 -10.13
C GLN A 193 -32.63 -40.04 -10.69
N TYR A 194 -33.29 -38.97 -11.13
CA TYR A 194 -32.69 -37.65 -11.26
C TYR A 194 -32.87 -36.93 -9.93
N GLU A 195 -31.79 -36.72 -9.17
CA GLU A 195 -31.82 -35.82 -8.01
C GLU A 195 -31.48 -34.39 -8.46
N GLY A 196 -32.50 -33.53 -8.39
CA GLY A 196 -32.35 -32.09 -8.31
C GLY A 196 -32.74 -31.66 -6.91
N GLU A 197 -31.78 -31.22 -6.10
CA GLU A 197 -32.03 -30.60 -4.81
C GLU A 197 -32.31 -29.10 -5.00
N ASN A 198 -33.49 -28.67 -4.56
CA ASN A 198 -33.84 -27.28 -4.37
C ASN A 198 -34.76 -27.22 -3.15
N ASP A 199 -34.19 -26.95 -1.98
CA ASP A 199 -34.96 -26.65 -0.78
C ASP A 199 -34.97 -25.14 -0.54
N HIS A 200 -36.16 -24.56 -0.75
CA HIS A 200 -36.62 -23.32 -0.14
C HIS A 200 -37.84 -23.66 0.70
N GLN A 201 -37.78 -23.37 2.00
CA GLN A 201 -38.96 -23.18 2.83
C GLN A 201 -38.86 -21.82 3.53
N ASP A 202 -39.76 -20.95 3.09
CA ASP A 202 -40.21 -19.74 3.73
C ASP A 202 -41.23 -20.11 4.81
N ASP A 203 -41.12 -19.52 5.99
CA ASP A 203 -42.27 -19.24 6.87
C ASP A 203 -41.86 -18.14 7.86
N GLY A 204 -42.45 -16.96 7.67
CA GLY A 204 -42.20 -15.78 8.48
C GLY A 204 -42.94 -15.77 9.82
N GLN A 205 -42.33 -15.14 10.83
CA GLN A 205 -43.07 -14.43 11.88
C GLN A 205 -42.15 -13.36 12.53
N ASP A 206 -42.57 -12.10 12.43
CA ASP A 206 -42.08 -10.97 13.23
C ASP A 206 -42.77 -11.03 14.62
N PRO A 207 -42.14 -10.61 15.74
CA PRO A 207 -42.27 -9.19 16.12
C PRO A 207 -41.05 -8.57 16.85
N ALA A 208 -40.77 -7.29 16.59
CA ALA A 208 -39.99 -6.38 17.45
C ALA A 208 -40.73 -6.07 18.79
N PRO A 209 -40.06 -5.59 19.89
CA PRO A 209 -39.60 -4.18 19.96
C PRO A 209 -38.38 -3.82 20.86
N ARG A 210 -37.78 -2.64 20.58
CA ARG A 210 -37.17 -1.57 21.46
C ARG A 210 -36.08 -1.97 22.50
N ALA A 211 -35.07 -1.18 22.88
CA ALA A 211 -34.48 0.15 22.64
C ALA A 211 -33.01 0.06 23.16
N THR A 212 -32.00 0.82 22.73
CA THR A 212 -31.53 2.16 23.15
C THR A 212 -30.14 2.32 22.47
N GLY A 213 -29.79 3.37 21.72
CA GLY A 213 -29.53 4.74 22.17
C GLY A 213 -28.03 4.96 22.48
N SER A 214 -27.24 5.46 21.52
CA SER A 214 -26.13 6.45 21.71
C SER A 214 -25.56 6.79 20.31
N ASP A 215 -25.94 7.93 19.74
CA ASP A 215 -25.15 9.18 19.73
C ASP A 215 -23.78 9.08 19.03
N ALA A 216 -23.74 9.55 17.78
CA ALA A 216 -22.58 10.22 17.17
C ALA A 216 -23.02 11.05 15.96
N GLN A 217 -23.57 12.22 16.27
CA GLN A 217 -23.47 13.51 15.59
C GLN A 217 -22.91 13.54 14.15
N ALA A 218 -23.80 13.87 13.20
CA ALA A 218 -23.47 14.37 11.88
C ALA A 218 -23.10 15.86 11.96
N VAL A 219 -22.03 16.25 11.28
CA VAL A 219 -21.75 17.64 10.90
C VAL A 219 -21.79 17.71 9.38
N SER A 220 -22.69 18.55 8.89
CA SER A 220 -22.88 18.94 7.49
C SER A 220 -21.92 20.07 7.10
N SER A 221 -21.32 19.96 5.93
CA SER A 221 -20.75 21.03 5.08
C SER A 221 -19.78 20.36 4.11
N GLU A 222 -19.62 20.66 2.85
CA GLU A 222 -20.17 21.62 1.89
C GLU A 222 -19.56 21.16 0.55
N GLU A 223 -20.22 21.51 -0.55
CA GLU A 223 -19.78 21.24 -1.92
C GLU A 223 -18.42 21.94 -2.20
N ASP A 224 -17.45 21.23 -2.78
CA ASP A 224 -16.29 21.86 -3.42
C ASP A 224 -15.96 21.14 -4.74
N GLU A 225 -16.45 21.75 -5.81
CA GLU A 225 -16.21 21.39 -7.20
C GLU A 225 -14.93 22.12 -7.64
N GLY A 226 -13.78 21.48 -7.39
CA GLY A 226 -12.44 22.02 -7.65
C GLY A 226 -11.63 21.18 -8.64
N ASP A 227 -11.54 21.71 -9.86
CA ASP A 227 -10.71 21.33 -11.00
C ASP A 227 -9.31 20.78 -10.63
N ARG A 228 -9.02 19.53 -11.02
CA ARG A 228 -7.67 18.92 -10.93
C ARG A 228 -7.06 18.81 -12.32
N ARG A 229 -6.21 19.79 -12.68
CA ARG A 229 -5.16 19.64 -13.70
C ARG A 229 -3.80 19.42 -13.02
N PRO A 230 -3.01 18.40 -13.39
CA PRO A 230 -1.61 18.31 -12.97
C PRO A 230 -0.71 19.25 -13.82
N PRO A 231 0.41 19.75 -13.27
CA PRO A 231 1.32 20.63 -13.99
C PRO A 231 2.25 19.84 -14.93
N GLU A 232 2.25 20.22 -16.21
CA GLU A 232 3.28 19.83 -17.18
C GLU A 232 4.53 20.71 -16.94
N GLY A 233 5.60 20.08 -16.46
CA GLY A 233 6.95 20.65 -16.46
C GLY A 233 7.79 19.90 -17.47
N GLU A 234 7.91 20.44 -18.68
CA GLU A 234 8.82 19.94 -19.71
C GLU A 234 10.25 20.35 -19.40
N GLY A 235 11.16 19.38 -19.58
CA GLY A 235 12.54 19.43 -19.13
C GLY A 235 13.45 20.31 -19.97
N ASP A 236 14.43 20.90 -19.28
CA ASP A 236 15.59 21.57 -19.85
C ASP A 236 16.50 20.56 -20.60
N ASP A 237 16.25 20.42 -21.90
CA ASP A 237 17.17 19.78 -22.86
C ASP A 237 18.32 20.74 -23.23
N SER A 238 19.16 21.12 -22.27
CA SER A 238 20.27 22.05 -22.51
C SER A 238 21.57 21.69 -21.79
N LEU A 239 22.00 20.43 -21.82
CA LEU A 239 23.34 20.02 -21.40
C LEU A 239 24.08 19.06 -22.35
N TRP A 240 23.59 18.86 -23.58
CA TRP A 240 24.24 17.97 -24.56
C TRP A 240 24.83 18.68 -25.80
N LEU A 241 24.99 20.01 -25.77
CA LEU A 241 25.51 20.79 -26.91
C LEU A 241 26.72 21.68 -26.58
N SER A 242 27.61 21.27 -25.68
CA SER A 242 28.89 21.98 -25.44
C SER A 242 30.13 21.21 -25.89
N SER A 243 30.01 20.23 -26.81
CA SER A 243 31.16 19.43 -27.27
C SER A 243 31.37 19.39 -28.79
N ILE A 244 30.80 20.33 -29.55
CA ILE A 244 31.14 20.54 -30.96
C ILE A 244 31.48 22.03 -31.15
N MET A 245 32.72 22.37 -30.86
CA MET A 245 33.49 23.48 -31.47
C MET A 245 34.90 23.44 -30.86
N SER A 246 35.76 22.61 -31.44
CA SER A 246 37.21 22.77 -31.33
C SER A 246 37.75 22.61 -32.75
N ASP A 247 37.75 23.75 -33.43
CA ASP A 247 38.42 23.97 -34.71
C ASP A 247 39.87 24.31 -34.38
N PRO A 248 40.88 23.54 -34.81
CA PRO A 248 42.27 23.96 -34.70
C PRO A 248 42.64 24.72 -35.97
N LYS A 249 42.99 26.01 -35.83
CA LYS A 249 43.75 26.73 -36.85
C LYS A 249 45.05 27.22 -36.25
N ASP A 250 46.12 26.57 -36.74
CA ASP A 250 47.43 27.08 -37.09
C ASP A 250 47.78 28.51 -36.66
N GLU A 251 48.88 28.64 -35.91
CA GLU A 251 49.86 29.71 -36.16
C GLU A 251 51.26 29.24 -35.72
N ASP A 252 52.15 29.14 -36.71
CA ASP A 252 53.59 28.91 -36.62
C ASP A 252 54.37 30.17 -36.13
N ALA A 253 55.63 29.94 -35.74
CA ALA A 253 56.73 30.90 -35.49
C ALA A 253 56.72 31.58 -34.10
N GLU A 254 57.78 31.54 -33.28
CA GLU A 254 59.24 31.64 -33.52
C GLU A 254 60.08 30.75 -32.59
#